data_AF-B8YM23-F1
#
_entry.id   AF-B8YM23-F1
#
_cell.length_a   1.000
_cell.length_b   1.000
_cell.length_c   1.000
_cell.angle_alpha   90.00
_cell.angle_beta   90.00
_cell.angle_gamma   90.00
#
_symmetry.space_group_name_H-M   'P 1'
#
loop_
_entity.id
_entity.type
_entity.pdbx_description
1 polymer ?
#
loop_
_entity_poly.entity_id
_entity_poly.type
_entity_poly.pdbx_seq_one_letter_code
_entity_poly.pdbx_strand_id
1 'polypeptide(L)'
;GGVGGTCVLRGCVPKKLLVYASKYSHEFEESCGFGWNYEAEPKHDWSTLIANKNAELQRLTGIYKNILKNADVTLIEGRGKVVDPHTVDVDGKLYSAKNILISVGGRPFIPDIPGSEYAI
;
A
#
# COMPACT_ATOMS: atom_id res chain seq x y z
N GLY A 1 -11.73 0.40 -0.86
CA GLY A 1 -10.28 0.16 -0.99
C GLY A 1 -9.62 1.48 -1.30
N GLY A 2 -8.47 1.81 -0.71
CA GLY A 2 -7.88 3.14 -0.92
C GLY A 2 -7.33 3.34 -2.33
N VAL A 3 -7.31 4.59 -2.78
CA VAL A 3 -6.71 5.00 -4.06
C VAL A 3 -5.21 4.68 -4.04
N GLY A 4 -4.68 4.14 -5.15
CA GLY A 4 -3.31 3.63 -5.27
C GLY A 4 -3.21 2.10 -5.17
N GLY A 5 -4.25 1.43 -4.67
CA GLY A 5 -4.36 -0.03 -4.68
C GLY A 5 -3.30 -0.75 -3.83
N THR A 6 -3.05 -2.02 -4.13
CA THR A 6 -2.18 -2.89 -3.32
C THR A 6 -0.76 -2.36 -3.23
N CYS A 7 -0.14 -1.98 -4.36
CA CYS A 7 1.27 -1.62 -4.41
C CYS A 7 1.60 -0.42 -3.50
N VAL A 8 0.72 0.59 -3.48
CA VAL A 8 0.88 1.78 -2.65
C VAL A 8 0.54 1.50 -1.19
N LEU A 9 -0.60 0.86 -0.92
CA LEU A 9 -1.13 0.81 0.44
C LEU A 9 -0.57 -0.32 1.30
N ARG A 10 -0.21 -1.44 0.69
CA ARG A 10 0.10 -2.69 1.42
C ARG A 10 1.03 -3.63 0.65
N GLY A 11 1.80 -3.10 -0.29
CA GLY A 11 2.63 -3.88 -1.20
C GLY A 11 3.99 -3.24 -1.39
N CYS A 12 4.33 -2.92 -2.64
CA CYS A 12 5.65 -2.47 -3.04
C CYS A 12 6.22 -1.33 -2.18
N VAL A 13 5.43 -0.27 -1.96
CA VAL A 13 5.87 0.95 -1.28
C VAL A 13 6.18 0.68 0.20
N PRO A 14 5.23 0.20 1.03
CA PRO A 14 5.54 -0.07 2.44
C PRO A 14 6.62 -1.14 2.57
N LYS A 15 6.64 -2.16 1.71
CA LYS A 15 7.70 -3.17 1.70
C LYS A 15 9.08 -2.53 1.48
N LYS A 16 9.22 -1.61 0.52
CA LYS A 16 10.52 -0.97 0.24
C LYS A 16 10.99 -0.09 1.40
N LEU A 17 10.08 0.63 2.05
CA LEU A 17 10.40 1.44 3.25
C LEU A 17 10.91 0.56 4.40
N LEU A 18 10.26 -0.58 4.65
CA LEU A 18 10.71 -1.56 5.65
C LEU A 18 12.07 -2.19 5.28
N VAL A 19 12.30 -2.50 4.00
CA VAL A 19 13.59 -3.00 3.52
C VAL A 19 14.70 -1.98 3.74
N TYR A 20 14.48 -0.69 3.46
CA TYR A 20 15.49 0.33 3.75
C TYR A 20 15.79 0.43 5.24
N ALA A 21 14.77 0.42 6.10
CA ALA A 21 14.99 0.45 7.55
C ALA A 21 15.82 -0.76 8.03
N SER A 22 15.57 -1.95 7.50
CA SER A 22 16.30 -3.17 7.88
C SER A 22 17.78 -3.19 7.52
N LYS A 23 18.21 -2.36 6.56
CA LYS A 23 19.61 -2.32 6.11
C LYS A 23 20.53 -1.60 7.07
N TYR A 24 20.02 -0.59 7.77
CA TYR A 24 20.85 0.30 8.57
C TYR A 24 21.65 -0.43 9.65
N SER A 25 21.12 -1.49 10.25
CA SER A 25 21.86 -2.26 11.27
C SER A 25 23.18 -2.82 10.71
N HIS A 26 23.17 -3.31 9.47
CA HIS A 26 24.36 -3.82 8.83
C HIS A 26 25.28 -2.69 8.37
N GLU A 27 24.71 -1.62 7.81
CA GLU A 27 25.49 -0.46 7.37
C GLU A 27 26.21 0.23 8.53
N PHE A 28 25.64 0.23 9.75
CA PHE A 28 26.31 0.73 10.95
C PHE A 28 27.44 -0.18 11.43
N GLU A 29 27.30 -1.49 11.28
CA GLU A 29 28.36 -2.44 11.61
C GLU A 29 29.54 -2.31 10.64
N GLU A 30 29.24 -2.24 9.33
CA GLU A 30 30.26 -2.12 8.29
C GLU A 30 30.99 -0.77 8.33
N SER A 31 30.34 0.30 8.79
CA SER A 31 30.94 1.64 8.85
C SER A 31 32.17 1.69 9.77
N CYS A 32 32.24 0.83 10.79
CA CYS A 32 33.39 0.70 11.68
C CYS A 32 34.67 0.33 10.92
N GLY A 33 34.57 -0.49 9.85
CA GLY A 33 35.69 -0.82 8.97
C GLY A 33 36.26 0.38 8.21
N PHE A 34 35.50 1.47 8.11
CA PHE A 34 35.90 2.75 7.51
C PHE A 34 36.28 3.80 8.57
N GLY A 35 36.45 3.41 9.83
CA GLY A 35 36.90 4.29 10.91
C GLY A 35 35.79 5.05 11.65
N TRP A 36 34.52 4.73 11.40
CA TRP A 36 33.42 5.23 12.23
C TRP A 36 33.45 4.56 13.60
N ASN A 37 33.13 5.32 14.64
CA ASN A 37 33.05 4.83 16.01
C ASN A 37 31.80 5.41 16.68
N TYR A 38 31.13 4.61 17.51
CA TYR A 38 29.91 4.99 18.19
C TYR A 38 30.07 4.77 19.70
N GLU A 39 29.57 5.68 20.52
CA GLU A 39 29.59 5.53 21.99
C GLU A 39 28.55 4.50 22.48
N ALA A 40 27.51 4.26 21.68
CA ALA A 40 26.47 3.29 21.97
C ALA A 40 25.92 2.67 20.67
N GLU A 41 25.46 1.43 20.77
CA GLU A 41 24.78 0.73 19.69
C GLU A 41 23.51 1.46 19.23
N PRO A 42 23.30 1.66 17.91
CA PRO A 42 22.07 2.25 17.38
C PRO A 42 20.83 1.45 17.81
N LYS A 43 19.81 2.16 18.30
CA LYS A 43 18.52 1.56 18.68
C LYS A 43 17.47 1.84 17.63
N HIS A 44 16.72 0.81 17.25
CA HIS A 44 15.62 0.94 16.29
C HIS A 44 14.28 1.12 17.01
N ASP A 45 13.57 2.22 16.72
CA ASP A 45 12.19 2.44 17.17
C ASP A 45 11.20 2.00 16.07
N TRP A 46 10.58 0.84 16.30
CA TRP A 46 9.55 0.30 15.41
C TRP A 46 8.33 1.20 15.28
N SER A 47 7.92 1.87 16.36
CA SER A 47 6.75 2.74 16.37
C SER A 47 6.98 3.95 15.49
N THR A 48 8.18 4.55 15.56
CA THR A 48 8.58 5.65 14.66
C THR A 48 8.59 5.21 13.21
N LEU A 49 9.18 4.05 12.88
CA LEU A 49 9.21 3.53 11.51
C LEU A 49 7.79 3.36 10.95
N ILE A 50 6.89 2.75 11.72
CA ILE A 50 5.52 2.49 11.27
C ILE A 50 4.73 3.79 11.12
N ALA A 51 4.88 4.75 12.02
CA ALA A 51 4.26 6.06 11.92
C ALA A 51 4.72 6.80 10.65
N ASN A 52 6.02 6.87 10.40
CA ASN A 52 6.59 7.53 9.23
C ASN A 52 6.17 6.85 7.93
N LYS A 53 6.22 5.51 7.89
CA LYS A 53 5.73 4.71 6.75
C LYS A 53 4.25 5.02 6.47
N ASN A 54 3.39 5.03 7.50
CA ASN A 54 1.96 5.31 7.33
C ASN A 54 1.69 6.75 6.86
N ALA A 55 2.42 7.74 7.37
CA ALA A 55 2.32 9.13 6.92
C ALA A 55 2.67 9.26 5.43
N GLU A 56 3.70 8.55 4.95
CA GLU A 56 4.05 8.54 3.53
C GLU A 56 2.95 7.90 2.67
N LEU A 57 2.34 6.80 3.13
CA LEU A 57 1.22 6.19 2.40
C LEU A 57 0.00 7.13 2.31
N GLN A 58 -0.27 7.89 3.37
CA GLN A 58 -1.34 8.89 3.37
C GLN A 58 -1.06 10.01 2.37
N ARG A 59 0.17 10.52 2.34
CA ARG A 59 0.62 11.53 1.36
C ARG A 59 0.44 11.05 -0.07
N LEU A 60 0.91 9.82 -0.37
CA LEU A 60 0.79 9.23 -1.70
C LEU A 60 -0.68 9.01 -2.11
N THR A 61 -1.52 8.55 -1.17
CA THR A 61 -2.97 8.41 -1.42
C THR A 61 -3.60 9.76 -1.81
N GLY A 62 -3.22 10.84 -1.13
CA GLY A 62 -3.65 12.20 -1.46
C GLY A 62 -3.20 12.63 -2.87
N ILE A 63 -1.96 12.32 -3.25
CA ILE A 63 -1.44 12.60 -4.59
C ILE A 63 -2.26 11.89 -5.67
N TYR A 64 -2.56 10.60 -5.51
CA TYR A 64 -3.37 9.90 -6.50
C TYR A 64 -4.79 10.45 -6.59
N LYS A 65 -5.42 10.83 -5.47
CA LYS A 65 -6.73 11.51 -5.49
C LYS A 65 -6.66 12.82 -6.29
N ASN A 66 -5.59 13.60 -6.12
CA ASN A 66 -5.38 14.83 -6.87
C ASN A 66 -5.14 14.58 -8.36
N ILE A 67 -4.38 13.55 -8.73
CA ILE A 67 -4.17 13.18 -10.15
C ILE A 67 -5.49 12.83 -10.82
N LEU A 68 -6.33 12.00 -10.17
CA LEU A 68 -7.65 11.66 -10.68
C LEU A 68 -8.54 12.90 -10.84
N LYS A 69 -8.59 13.75 -9.82
CA LYS A 69 -9.36 15.00 -9.84
C LYS A 69 -8.91 15.93 -10.97
N ASN A 70 -7.61 16.11 -11.15
CA ASN A 70 -7.03 16.99 -12.17
C ASN A 70 -7.24 16.46 -13.60
N ALA A 71 -7.55 15.17 -13.74
CA ALA A 71 -7.93 14.53 -15.01
C ALA A 71 -9.44 14.43 -15.18
N ASP A 72 -10.23 15.18 -14.40
CA ASP A 72 -11.70 15.20 -14.41
C ASP A 72 -12.35 13.82 -14.18
N VAL A 73 -11.65 12.92 -13.49
CA VAL A 73 -12.19 11.60 -13.15
C VAL A 73 -13.19 11.74 -12.01
N THR A 74 -14.42 11.27 -12.24
CA THR A 74 -15.40 11.10 -11.16
C THR A 74 -15.03 9.88 -10.31
N LEU A 75 -14.52 10.13 -9.11
CA LEU A 75 -14.23 9.06 -8.15
C LEU A 75 -15.51 8.62 -7.46
N ILE A 76 -15.88 7.35 -7.64
CA ILE A 76 -17.00 6.70 -6.96
C ILE A 76 -16.41 5.72 -5.94
N GLU A 77 -16.65 5.96 -4.66
CA GLU A 77 -16.21 5.07 -3.59
C GLU A 77 -17.28 4.02 -3.30
N GLY A 78 -16.93 2.74 -3.48
CA GLY A 78 -17.81 1.61 -3.25
C GLY A 78 -17.31 0.36 -4.00
N ARG A 79 -18.04 -0.75 -3.92
CA ARG A 79 -17.71 -1.96 -4.68
C ARG A 79 -18.53 -2.02 -5.97
N GLY A 80 -17.86 -1.80 -7.10
CA GLY A 80 -18.48 -1.98 -8.41
C GLY A 80 -18.78 -3.45 -8.73
N LYS A 81 -20.01 -3.70 -9.18
CA LYS A 81 -20.45 -4.97 -9.77
C LYS A 81 -20.95 -4.70 -11.19
N VAL A 82 -20.35 -5.33 -12.19
CA VAL A 82 -20.89 -5.31 -13.55
C VAL A 82 -22.18 -6.12 -13.57
N VAL A 83 -23.29 -5.50 -13.94
CA VAL A 83 -24.62 -6.15 -13.94
C VAL A 83 -25.12 -6.47 -15.34
N ASP A 84 -24.59 -5.80 -16.36
CA ASP A 84 -24.82 -6.03 -17.79
C ASP A 84 -23.60 -5.51 -18.61
N PRO A 85 -23.58 -5.60 -19.95
CA PRO A 85 -22.44 -5.17 -20.76
C PRO A 85 -21.99 -3.70 -20.60
N HIS A 86 -22.87 -2.82 -20.12
CA HIS A 86 -22.62 -1.38 -20.06
C HIS A 86 -22.99 -0.73 -18.72
N THR A 87 -23.38 -1.50 -17.71
CA THR A 87 -23.82 -0.98 -16.42
C THR A 87 -23.03 -1.57 -15.25
N VAL A 88 -22.63 -0.69 -14.34
CA VAL A 88 -22.01 -1.01 -13.05
C VAL A 88 -22.92 -0.55 -11.92
N ASP A 89 -23.24 -1.46 -11.00
CA ASP A 89 -23.85 -1.16 -9.72
C ASP A 89 -22.77 -0.85 -8.69
N VAL A 90 -22.89 0.29 -8.00
CA VAL A 90 -22.11 0.62 -6.81
C VAL A 90 -23.07 0.94 -5.68
N ASP A 91 -23.12 0.06 -4.68
CA ASP A 91 -23.95 0.19 -3.47
C ASP A 91 -25.43 0.52 -3.76
N GLY A 92 -26.00 -0.09 -4.81
CA GLY A 92 -27.40 0.05 -5.23
C GLY A 92 -27.63 1.16 -6.27
N LYS A 93 -26.60 1.95 -6.60
CA LYS A 93 -26.68 2.99 -7.64
C LYS A 93 -26.08 2.51 -8.94
N LEU A 94 -26.85 2.65 -10.02
CA LEU A 94 -26.45 2.22 -11.36
C LEU A 94 -25.74 3.33 -12.12
N TYR A 95 -24.65 2.96 -12.78
CA TYR A 95 -23.84 3.83 -13.63
C TYR A 95 -23.63 3.16 -14.99
N SER A 96 -23.91 3.88 -16.08
CA SER A 96 -23.68 3.39 -17.44
C SER A 96 -22.36 3.90 -18.03
N ALA A 97 -21.70 3.08 -18.84
CA ALA A 97 -20.47 3.43 -19.53
C ALA A 97 -20.37 2.72 -20.90
N LYS A 98 -19.80 3.40 -21.89
CA LYS A 98 -19.52 2.80 -23.21
C LYS A 98 -18.49 1.67 -23.11
N ASN A 99 -17.45 1.85 -22.30
CA ASN A 99 -16.38 0.88 -22.10
C ASN A 99 -16.17 0.66 -20.60
N ILE A 100 -15.94 -0.60 -20.20
CA ILE A 100 -15.65 -0.98 -18.81
C ILE A 100 -14.28 -1.65 -18.77
N LEU A 101 -13.35 -1.10 -17.98
CA LEU A 101 -12.05 -1.70 -17.69
C LEU A 101 -12.09 -2.40 -16.32
N ILE A 102 -11.80 -3.70 -16.29
CA ILE A 102 -11.71 -4.47 -15.05
C ILE A 102 -10.26 -4.46 -14.54
N SER A 103 -10.04 -3.76 -13.42
CA SER A 103 -8.71 -3.57 -12.81
C SER A 103 -8.72 -3.81 -11.29
N VAL A 104 -9.44 -4.84 -10.85
CA VAL A 104 -9.73 -5.11 -9.43
C VAL A 104 -8.57 -5.70 -8.61
N GLY A 105 -7.46 -6.07 -9.26
CA GLY A 105 -6.29 -6.65 -8.62
C GLY A 105 -6.51 -8.06 -8.06
N GLY A 106 -5.70 -8.45 -7.06
CA GLY A 106 -5.74 -9.75 -6.41
C GLY A 106 -5.77 -9.66 -4.89
N ARG A 107 -5.88 -10.81 -4.22
CA ARG A 107 -5.85 -10.95 -2.76
C ARG A 107 -4.93 -12.11 -2.37
N PRO A 108 -4.30 -12.08 -1.19
CA PRO A 108 -3.54 -13.22 -0.68
C PRO A 108 -4.40 -14.48 -0.66
N PHE A 109 -3.79 -15.61 -0.99
CA PHE A 109 -4.39 -16.93 -0.80
C PHE A 109 -4.17 -17.37 0.64
N ILE A 110 -5.22 -17.87 1.29
CA ILE A 110 -5.16 -18.45 2.63
C ILE A 110 -5.40 -19.96 2.48
N PRO A 111 -4.44 -20.82 2.84
CA PRO A 111 -4.58 -22.27 2.74
C PRO A 111 -5.60 -22.82 3.76
N ASP A 112 -6.30 -23.89 3.39
CA ASP A 112 -7.24 -24.60 4.27
C ASP A 112 -6.48 -25.61 5.15
N ILE A 113 -5.87 -25.10 6.22
CA ILE A 113 -5.15 -25.88 7.23
C ILE A 113 -5.55 -25.39 8.63
N PRO A 114 -5.51 -26.26 9.66
CA PRO A 114 -5.68 -25.83 11.05
C PRO A 114 -4.68 -24.72 11.42
N GLY A 115 -5.15 -23.63 12.02
CA GLY A 115 -4.32 -22.48 12.39
C GLY A 115 -4.10 -21.46 11.27
N SER A 116 -4.76 -21.60 10.12
CA SER A 116 -4.65 -20.65 9.00
C SER A 116 -5.10 -19.22 9.37
N GLU A 117 -5.90 -19.05 10.42
CA GLU A 117 -6.29 -17.77 11.00
C GLU A 117 -5.12 -16.95 11.56
N TYR A 118 -3.97 -17.58 11.84
CA TYR A 118 -2.76 -16.91 12.32
C TYR A 118 -1.80 -16.50 11.18
N ALA A 119 -2.14 -16.80 9.93
CA ALA A 119 -1.34 -16.38 8.79
C ALA A 119 -1.32 -14.85 8.68
N ILE A 120 -0.14 -14.29 8.41
CA ILE A 120 0.10 -12.85 8.22
C ILE A 120 0.35 -12.55 6.73
#